data_AF-A0A7C0Y8B8-F1
#
_entry.id   AF-A0A7C0Y8B8-F1
#
_cell.length_a   1.000
_cell.length_b   1.000
_cell.length_c   1.000
_cell.angle_alpha   90.00
_cell.angle_beta   90.00
_cell.angle_gamma   90.00
#
_symmetry.space_group_name_H-M   'P 1'
#
loop_
_entity.id
_entity.type
_entity.pdbx_description
1 polymer ?
#
loop_
_entity_poly.entity_id
_entity_poly.type
_entity_poly.pdbx_seq_one_letter_code
_entity_poly.pdbx_strand_id
1 'polypeptide(L)'
;MNKELERLRARIATSPLVKLLEIRLMELREGYAQLALEVKEKHLNSLGTLHGGVMATLNDVACGVAINTVLIPRATILSLDLRVEFIDTLSQGTVFCEGFLTQKKQWVAFAHSRLTDEKGRLLSTASATGFIKTLKGERP
;
A
#
# COMPACT_ATOMS: atom_id res chain seq x y z
N MET A 1 -6.52 18.28 -9.92
CA MET A 1 -6.07 17.36 -8.85
C MET A 1 -6.92 16.10 -8.79
N ASN A 2 -8.25 16.19 -8.79
CA ASN A 2 -9.14 15.02 -8.62
C ASN A 2 -9.01 13.94 -9.74
N LYS A 3 -8.90 14.34 -11.01
CA LYS A 3 -8.85 13.40 -12.15
C LYS A 3 -7.65 12.44 -12.14
N GLU A 4 -6.48 12.90 -11.68
CA GLU A 4 -5.28 12.04 -11.64
C GLU A 4 -5.34 11.05 -10.47
N LEU A 5 -5.89 11.47 -9.31
CA LEU A 5 -6.14 10.55 -8.20
C LEU A 5 -7.16 9.48 -8.58
N GLU A 6 -8.20 9.83 -9.34
CA GLU A 6 -9.15 8.84 -9.86
C GLU A 6 -8.50 7.85 -10.84
N ARG A 7 -7.60 8.32 -11.72
CA ARG A 7 -6.80 7.43 -12.58
C ARG A 7 -5.90 6.51 -11.77
N LEU A 8 -5.25 7.02 -10.73
CA LEU A 8 -4.45 6.21 -9.82
C LEU A 8 -5.31 5.15 -9.12
N ARG A 9 -6.47 5.55 -8.57
CA ARG A 9 -7.44 4.64 -7.95
C ARG A 9 -7.85 3.52 -8.91
N ALA A 10 -8.20 3.86 -10.15
CA ALA A 10 -8.56 2.87 -11.17
C ALA A 10 -7.38 1.92 -11.47
N ARG A 11 -6.16 2.45 -11.64
CA ARG A 11 -4.95 1.65 -11.88
C ARG A 11 -4.71 0.64 -10.75
N ILE A 12 -4.80 1.08 -9.50
CA ILE A 12 -4.63 0.22 -8.33
C ILE A 12 -5.73 -0.85 -8.26
N ALA A 13 -7.00 -0.48 -8.45
CA ALA A 13 -8.11 -1.42 -8.48
C ALA A 13 -7.99 -2.49 -9.58
N THR A 14 -7.28 -2.19 -10.67
CA THR A 14 -7.00 -3.14 -11.76
C THR A 14 -5.73 -3.97 -11.58
N SER A 15 -4.91 -3.70 -10.58
CA SER A 15 -3.67 -4.45 -10.34
C SER A 15 -3.97 -5.94 -10.11
N PRO A 16 -3.31 -6.88 -10.83
CA PRO A 16 -3.58 -8.31 -10.69
C PRO A 16 -3.40 -8.82 -9.26
N LEU A 17 -2.36 -8.38 -8.55
CA LEU A 17 -2.12 -8.81 -7.16
C LEU A 17 -3.16 -8.23 -6.19
N VAL A 18 -3.55 -6.96 -6.37
CA VAL A 18 -4.60 -6.31 -5.57
C VAL A 18 -5.93 -7.05 -5.73
N LYS A 19 -6.27 -7.45 -6.97
CA LYS A 19 -7.45 -8.27 -7.25
C LYS A 19 -7.35 -9.66 -6.65
N LEU A 20 -6.20 -10.33 -6.81
CA LEU A 20 -5.96 -11.67 -6.28
C LEU A 20 -6.19 -11.74 -4.76
N LEU A 21 -5.67 -10.74 -4.04
CA LEU A 21 -5.80 -10.60 -2.59
C LEU A 21 -7.06 -9.86 -2.14
N GLU A 22 -7.94 -9.45 -3.06
CA GLU A 22 -9.17 -8.69 -2.76
C GLU A 22 -8.93 -7.43 -1.90
N ILE A 23 -7.81 -6.75 -2.14
CA ILE A 23 -7.45 -5.50 -1.46
C ILE A 23 -8.32 -4.37 -2.03
N ARG A 24 -8.93 -3.58 -1.15
CA ARG A 24 -9.75 -2.41 -1.49
C ARG A 24 -9.04 -1.12 -1.13
N LEU A 25 -8.98 -0.18 -2.06
CA LEU A 25 -8.51 1.19 -1.79
C LEU A 25 -9.67 2.01 -1.21
N MET A 26 -9.59 2.36 0.06
CA MET A 26 -10.64 3.07 0.79
C MET A 26 -10.49 4.58 0.58
N GLU A 27 -9.38 5.14 1.03
CA GLU A 27 -9.10 6.58 0.96
C GLU A 27 -7.83 6.84 0.15
N LEU A 28 -7.82 7.95 -0.57
CA LEU A 28 -6.69 8.42 -1.33
C LEU A 28 -6.65 9.95 -1.28
N ARG A 29 -5.56 10.52 -0.78
CA ARG A 29 -5.30 11.97 -0.78
C ARG A 29 -3.80 12.22 -0.89
N GLU A 30 -3.40 13.48 -1.01
CA GLU A 30 -1.99 13.82 -1.15
C GLU A 30 -1.14 13.27 0.01
N GLY A 31 -0.12 12.47 -0.32
CA GLY A 31 0.79 11.83 0.63
C GLY A 31 0.17 10.70 1.45
N TYR A 32 -1.05 10.23 1.15
CA TYR A 32 -1.75 9.25 1.98
C TYR A 32 -2.61 8.28 1.18
N ALA A 33 -2.64 7.03 1.63
CA ALA A 33 -3.57 6.02 1.15
C ALA A 33 -4.04 5.12 2.29
N GLN A 34 -5.30 4.70 2.24
CA GLN A 34 -5.83 3.67 3.14
C GLN A 34 -6.36 2.49 2.33
N LEU A 35 -5.89 1.30 2.67
CA LEU A 35 -6.34 0.03 2.11
C LEU A 35 -7.15 -0.74 3.14
N ALA A 36 -8.05 -1.60 2.68
CA ALA A 36 -8.75 -2.58 3.50
C ALA A 36 -8.68 -3.97 2.86
N LEU A 37 -8.61 -5.00 3.69
CA LEU A 37 -8.69 -6.40 3.28
C LEU A 37 -9.53 -7.18 4.29
N GLU A 38 -10.53 -7.89 3.80
CA GLU A 38 -11.28 -8.87 4.59
C GLU A 38 -10.46 -10.17 4.64
N VAL A 39 -10.15 -10.65 5.84
CA VAL A 39 -9.35 -11.86 6.02
C VAL A 39 -10.21 -13.07 5.64
N LYS A 40 -9.68 -13.88 4.71
CA LYS A 40 -10.29 -15.11 4.19
C LYS A 40 -9.26 -16.23 4.25
N GLU A 41 -9.70 -17.47 4.11
CA GLU A 41 -8.83 -18.66 4.19
C GLU A 41 -7.59 -18.55 3.27
N LYS A 42 -7.77 -18.04 2.05
CA LYS A 42 -6.67 -17.81 1.09
C LYS A 42 -5.61 -16.81 1.54
N HIS A 43 -5.86 -16.03 2.60
CA HIS A 43 -4.93 -15.05 3.18
C HIS A 43 -4.18 -15.61 4.39
N LEU A 44 -4.53 -16.81 4.87
CA LEU A 44 -3.95 -17.38 6.08
C LEU A 44 -2.64 -18.12 5.79
N ASN A 45 -1.80 -18.25 6.82
CA ASN A 45 -0.64 -19.13 6.85
C ASN A 45 -1.01 -20.51 7.41
N SER A 46 -0.01 -21.40 7.54
CA SER A 46 -0.17 -22.75 8.09
C SER A 46 -0.63 -22.81 9.55
N LEU A 47 -0.59 -21.69 10.27
CA LEU A 47 -1.07 -21.57 11.65
C LEU A 47 -2.50 -21.00 11.72
N GLY A 48 -3.17 -20.79 10.58
CA GLY A 48 -4.53 -20.22 10.55
C GLY A 48 -4.59 -18.75 10.95
N THR A 49 -3.47 -18.02 10.81
CA THR A 49 -3.40 -16.57 11.04
C THR A 49 -3.05 -15.86 9.73
N LEU A 50 -3.36 -14.56 9.62
CA LEU A 50 -3.05 -13.75 8.46
C LEU A 50 -1.57 -13.88 8.10
N HIS A 51 -1.29 -14.26 6.86
CA HIS A 51 0.06 -14.56 6.42
C HIS A 51 0.92 -13.29 6.46
N GLY A 52 2.14 -13.37 7.01
CA GLY A 52 3.05 -12.23 7.13
C GLY A 52 3.36 -11.58 5.76
N GLY A 53 3.45 -12.38 4.70
CA GLY A 53 3.58 -11.88 3.32
C GLY A 53 2.35 -11.10 2.82
N VAL A 54 1.13 -11.41 3.29
CA VAL A 54 -0.07 -10.61 2.96
C VAL A 54 -0.01 -9.27 3.70
N MET A 55 0.37 -9.27 4.99
CA MET A 55 0.60 -8.03 5.74
C MET A 55 1.70 -7.17 5.08
N ALA A 56 2.82 -7.77 4.69
CA ALA A 56 3.90 -7.07 4.00
C ALA A 56 3.43 -6.48 2.66
N THR A 57 2.62 -7.22 1.90
CA THR A 57 2.02 -6.73 0.65
C THR A 57 1.10 -5.54 0.89
N LEU A 58 0.25 -5.58 1.93
CA LEU A 58 -0.61 -4.44 2.29
C LEU A 58 0.22 -3.20 2.60
N ASN A 59 1.29 -3.34 3.39
CA ASN A 59 2.21 -2.25 3.72
C ASN A 59 2.93 -1.69 2.46
N ASP A 60 3.44 -2.55 1.57
CA ASP A 60 4.07 -2.13 0.31
C ASP A 60 3.10 -1.34 -0.57
N VAL A 61 1.90 -1.87 -0.81
CA VAL A 61 0.89 -1.21 -1.63
C VAL A 61 0.48 0.11 -1.01
N ALA A 62 0.25 0.17 0.31
CA ALA A 62 -0.15 1.41 0.99
C ALA A 62 0.92 2.49 0.86
N CYS A 63 2.19 2.15 1.16
CA CYS A 63 3.34 3.06 1.00
C CYS A 63 3.51 3.52 -0.45
N GLY A 64 3.50 2.57 -1.40
CA GLY A 64 3.68 2.87 -2.82
C GLY A 64 2.57 3.75 -3.38
N VAL A 65 1.31 3.52 -2.99
CA VAL A 65 0.17 4.36 -3.41
C VAL A 65 0.26 5.74 -2.78
N ALA A 66 0.56 5.85 -1.49
CA ALA A 66 0.76 7.13 -0.79
C ALA A 66 1.84 7.98 -1.48
N ILE A 67 2.98 7.38 -1.85
CA ILE A 67 4.03 8.07 -2.61
C ILE A 67 3.53 8.48 -4.01
N ASN A 68 2.83 7.60 -4.72
CA ASN A 68 2.36 7.90 -6.08
C ASN A 68 1.44 9.12 -6.12
N THR A 69 0.68 9.40 -5.07
CA THR A 69 -0.22 10.57 -5.03
C THR A 69 0.49 11.91 -5.27
N VAL A 70 1.80 12.01 -4.99
CA VAL A 70 2.63 13.22 -5.20
C VAL A 70 3.57 13.14 -6.41
N LEU A 71 3.50 12.03 -7.18
CA LEU A 71 4.37 11.78 -8.34
C LEU A 71 3.59 11.78 -9.66
N ILE A 72 2.34 11.34 -9.65
CA ILE A 72 1.49 11.32 -10.84
C ILE A 72 1.23 12.73 -11.37
N PRO A 73 0.98 12.87 -12.69
CA PRO A 73 1.06 11.84 -13.73
C PRO A 73 2.49 11.64 -14.27
N ARG A 74 3.47 12.40 -13.79
CA ARG A 74 4.79 12.54 -14.44
C ARG A 74 5.78 11.45 -14.03
N ALA A 75 5.59 10.84 -12.88
CA ALA A 75 6.48 9.82 -12.34
C ALA A 75 5.71 8.73 -11.61
N THR A 76 6.40 7.64 -11.36
CA THR A 76 5.95 6.53 -10.51
C THR A 76 7.06 6.16 -9.52
N ILE A 77 6.71 5.36 -8.52
CA ILE A 77 7.67 4.76 -7.61
C ILE A 77 7.98 3.31 -8.03
N LEU A 78 9.23 2.88 -7.81
CA LEU A 78 9.63 1.48 -7.78
C LEU A 78 10.16 1.18 -6.37
N SER A 79 9.63 0.14 -5.70
CA SER A 79 10.10 -0.25 -4.38
C SER A 79 11.58 -0.67 -4.44
N LEU A 80 12.41 -0.05 -3.59
CA LEU A 80 13.83 -0.40 -3.42
C LEU A 80 14.03 -1.27 -2.18
N ASP A 81 13.36 -0.89 -1.09
CA ASP A 81 13.46 -1.56 0.20
C ASP A 81 12.13 -1.43 0.96
N LEU A 82 11.80 -2.46 1.73
CA LEU A 82 10.68 -2.49 2.65
C LEU A 82 11.09 -3.27 3.91
N ARG A 83 11.09 -2.59 5.04
CA ARG A 83 11.21 -3.23 6.36
C ARG A 83 9.84 -3.31 7.00
N VAL A 84 9.46 -4.50 7.46
CA VAL A 84 8.18 -4.74 8.14
C VAL A 84 8.44 -5.29 9.53
N GLU A 85 7.81 -4.69 10.54
CA GLU A 85 7.76 -5.21 11.89
C GLU A 85 6.40 -5.88 12.13
N PHE A 86 6.41 -7.18 12.44
CA PHE A 86 5.21 -7.94 12.81
C PHE A 86 4.99 -7.86 14.31
N ILE A 87 3.86 -7.30 14.73
CA ILE A 87 3.58 -6.94 16.12
C ILE A 87 2.53 -7.87 16.73
N ASP A 88 1.49 -8.22 15.96
CA ASP A 88 0.39 -9.08 16.42
C ASP A 88 -0.22 -9.87 15.26
N THR A 89 -1.10 -10.80 15.57
CA THR A 89 -1.76 -11.72 14.64
C THR A 89 -3.28 -11.56 14.64
N LEU A 90 -3.89 -12.01 13.55
CA LEU A 90 -5.34 -11.98 13.34
C LEU A 90 -5.73 -13.17 12.45
N SER A 91 -6.81 -13.87 12.77
CA SER A 91 -7.31 -15.01 11.97
C SER A 91 -8.56 -14.69 11.15
N GLN A 92 -9.28 -13.61 11.46
CA GLN A 92 -10.55 -13.25 10.83
C GLN A 92 -10.85 -11.76 11.00
N GLY A 93 -11.84 -11.24 10.26
CA GLY A 93 -12.26 -9.84 10.30
C GLY A 93 -11.57 -8.98 9.25
N THR A 94 -11.69 -7.66 9.37
CA THR A 94 -11.09 -6.71 8.42
C THR A 94 -9.80 -6.11 8.97
N VAL A 95 -8.80 -5.96 8.11
CA VAL A 95 -7.60 -5.17 8.40
C VAL A 95 -7.56 -3.91 7.55
N PHE A 96 -7.00 -2.85 8.11
CA PHE A 96 -6.84 -1.55 7.48
C PHE A 96 -5.37 -1.17 7.47
N CYS A 97 -4.83 -0.87 6.28
CA CYS A 97 -3.45 -0.46 6.13
C CYS A 97 -3.38 0.99 5.67
N GLU A 98 -2.81 1.86 6.51
CA GLU A 98 -2.59 3.25 6.18
C GLU A 98 -1.13 3.47 5.79
N GLY A 99 -0.90 4.11 4.65
CA GLY A 99 0.42 4.51 4.15
C GLY A 99 0.56 6.02 4.12
N PHE A 100 1.73 6.51 4.51
CA PHE A 100 2.04 7.93 4.65
C PHE A 100 3.36 8.24 3.97
N LEU A 101 3.37 9.21 3.06
CA LEU A 101 4.60 9.80 2.55
C LEU A 101 5.33 10.51 3.71
N THR A 102 6.54 10.07 4.01
CA THR A 102 7.39 10.71 5.02
C THR A 102 8.23 11.81 4.37
N GLN A 103 8.86 11.52 3.22
CA GLN A 103 9.71 12.48 2.55
C GLN A 103 9.89 12.16 1.07
N LYS A 104 9.89 13.19 0.22
CA LYS A 104 10.25 13.11 -1.20
C LYS A 104 11.57 13.84 -1.45
N LYS A 105 12.50 13.18 -2.13
CA LYS A 105 13.76 13.76 -2.64
C LYS A 105 13.75 13.73 -4.17
N GLN A 106 14.88 14.07 -4.79
CA GLN A 106 15.00 14.13 -6.25
C GLN A 106 14.79 12.75 -6.91
N TRP A 107 15.41 11.70 -6.37
CA TRP A 107 15.42 10.35 -6.96
C TRP A 107 14.80 9.28 -6.07
N VAL A 108 14.50 9.60 -4.81
CA VAL A 108 13.99 8.65 -3.83
C VAL A 108 12.83 9.25 -3.05
N ALA A 109 11.91 8.40 -2.61
CA ALA A 109 10.87 8.76 -1.66
C ALA A 109 10.82 7.73 -0.53
N PHE A 110 10.44 8.21 0.65
CA PHE A 110 10.32 7.45 1.87
C PHE A 110 8.88 7.51 2.34
N ALA A 111 8.35 6.38 2.77
CA ALA A 111 7.03 6.27 3.36
C ALA A 111 7.06 5.33 4.57
N HIS A 112 6.04 5.44 5.40
CA HIS A 112 5.78 4.46 6.44
C HIS A 112 4.32 4.04 6.39
N SER A 113 4.02 2.87 6.97
CA SER A 113 2.66 2.38 7.07
C SER A 113 2.39 1.71 8.40
N ARG A 114 1.11 1.62 8.74
CA ARG A 114 0.59 0.85 9.87
C ARG A 114 -0.60 0.02 9.43
N LEU A 115 -0.65 -1.22 9.87
CA LEU A 115 -1.75 -2.16 9.64
C LEU A 115 -2.46 -2.41 10.97
N THR A 116 -3.76 -2.14 11.02
CA THR A 116 -4.59 -2.37 12.21
C THR A 116 -5.78 -3.26 11.91
N ASP A 117 -6.34 -3.90 12.94
CA ASP A 117 -7.67 -4.53 12.84
C ASP A 117 -8.81 -3.52 13.09
N GLU A 118 -10.06 -3.99 13.02
CA GLU A 118 -11.28 -3.20 13.27
C GLU A 118 -11.36 -2.57 14.66
N LYS A 119 -10.60 -3.10 15.64
CA LYS A 119 -10.55 -2.58 17.01
C LYS A 119 -9.41 -1.58 17.19
N GLY A 120 -8.66 -1.27 16.12
CA GLY A 120 -7.50 -0.40 16.16
C GLY A 120 -6.24 -1.06 16.74
N ARG A 121 -6.23 -2.39 16.91
CA ARG A 121 -5.04 -3.11 17.39
C ARG A 121 -4.01 -3.17 16.27
N LEU A 122 -2.77 -2.79 16.59
CA LEU A 122 -1.66 -2.73 15.64
C LEU A 122 -1.12 -4.14 15.34
N LEU A 123 -1.16 -4.53 14.07
CA LEU A 123 -0.70 -5.85 13.60
C LEU A 123 0.69 -5.78 12.99
N SER A 124 0.99 -4.73 12.22
CA SER A 124 2.34 -4.49 11.68
C SER A 124 2.58 -3.02 11.39
N THR A 125 3.86 -2.64 11.34
CA THR A 125 4.34 -1.38 10.77
C THR A 125 5.30 -1.66 9.64
N ALA A 126 5.52 -0.67 8.77
CA ALA A 126 6.60 -0.76 7.81
C ALA A 126 7.23 0.60 7.50
N SER A 127 8.49 0.55 7.08
CA SER A 127 9.21 1.67 6.45
C SER A 127 9.62 1.27 5.04
N ALA A 128 9.32 2.11 4.07
CA ALA A 128 9.56 1.86 2.65
C ALA A 128 10.46 2.94 2.05
N THR A 129 11.37 2.50 1.18
CA THR A 129 12.15 3.38 0.30
C THR A 129 11.85 3.00 -1.14
N GLY A 130 11.61 3.99 -1.99
CA GLY A 130 11.40 3.74 -3.41
C GLY A 130 12.16 4.71 -4.31
N PHE A 131 12.52 4.24 -5.51
CA PHE A 131 13.13 5.03 -6.57
C PHE A 131 12.08 5.73 -7.41
N ILE A 132 12.22 7.03 -7.59
CA ILE A 132 11.33 7.85 -8.41
C ILE A 132 11.74 7.68 -9.87
N LYS A 133 10.87 7.02 -10.64
CA LYS A 133 11.03 6.82 -12.08
C LYS A 133 10.12 7.77 -12.84
N THR A 134 10.71 8.72 -13.56
CA THR A 134 9.97 9.56 -14.50
C THR A 134 9.36 8.71 -15.61
N LEU A 135 8.08 8.93 -15.88
CA LEU A 135 7.39 8.34 -17.01
C LEU A 135 7.71 9.20 -18.23
N LYS A 136 8.42 8.64 -19.22
CA LYS A 136 8.54 9.30 -20.53
C LYS A 136 7.15 9.37 -21.13
N GLY A 137 6.79 10.53 -21.68
CA GLY A 137 5.44 10.82 -22.15
C GLY A 137 4.83 9.65 -22.92
N GLU A 138 3.58 9.33 -22.59
CA GLU A 138 2.72 8.54 -23.46
C GLU A 138 2.85 9.13 -24.87
N ARG A 139 3.31 8.31 -25.82
CA ARG A 139 3.18 8.72 -27.23
C ARG A 139 1.68 8.95 -27.47
N PRO A 140 1.30 10.07 -28.10
CA PRO A 140 -0.08 10.28 -28.50
C PRO A 140 -0.57 9.14 -29.39
#